data_AF-A0A661WE11-F1
#
_entry.id   AF-A0A661WE11-F1
#
_cell.length_a   1.000
_cell.length_b   1.000
_cell.length_c   1.000
_cell.angle_alpha   90.00
_cell.angle_beta   90.00
_cell.angle_gamma   90.00
#
_symmetry.space_group_name_H-M   'P 1'
#
loop_
_entity.id
_entity.type
_entity.pdbx_description
1 polymer ?
#
loop_
_entity_poly.entity_id
_entity_poly.type
_entity_poly.pdbx_seq_one_letter_code
_entity_poly.pdbx_strand_id
1 'polypeptide(L)'
;MSERSWRFMPGTTLGRWTVGLIAVMPILFVIGSSFTRSLYESVPAGRTILADISARPFLALSMLAGMATGFSGFITGLLAIVKHKENALLVYVATVIGGLLTLFLIGELAFPH
;
A
#
# COMPACT_ATOMS: atom_id res chain seq x y z
N MET A 1 33.14 -11.37 8.02
CA MET A 1 31.76 -10.83 8.04
C MET A 1 31.79 -9.56 7.21
N SER A 2 31.13 -9.52 6.04
CA SER A 2 31.19 -8.34 5.18
C SER A 2 30.44 -7.17 5.82
N GLU A 3 31.07 -6.00 5.87
CA GLU A 3 30.44 -4.77 6.35
C GLU A 3 29.26 -4.43 5.42
N ARG A 4 28.04 -4.66 5.91
CA ARG A 4 26.82 -4.31 5.21
C ARG A 4 26.66 -2.79 5.31
N SER A 5 27.32 -2.06 4.41
CA SER A 5 27.21 -0.59 4.31
C SER A 5 25.76 -0.18 4.07
N TRP A 6 25.10 0.33 5.11
CA TRP A 6 23.71 0.79 5.04
C TRP A 6 23.60 1.94 4.02
N ARG A 7 22.66 1.81 3.08
CA ARG A 7 22.35 2.86 2.11
C ARG A 7 21.05 3.54 2.51
N PHE A 8 20.92 4.84 2.26
CA PHE A 8 19.63 5.49 2.40
C PHE A 8 18.72 5.18 1.20
N MET A 9 19.28 5.21 -0.01
CA MET A 9 18.53 5.08 -1.26
C MET A 9 18.62 3.66 -1.84
N PRO A 10 17.55 3.13 -2.46
CA PRO A 10 17.53 1.79 -3.05
C PRO A 10 18.57 1.61 -4.16
N GLY A 11 19.38 0.56 -4.05
CA GLY A 11 20.36 0.19 -5.06
C GLY A 11 19.79 -0.69 -6.17
N THR A 12 18.72 -1.45 -5.87
CA THR A 12 18.11 -2.42 -6.77
C THR A 12 16.83 -1.88 -7.41
N THR A 13 16.49 -2.39 -8.60
CA THR A 13 15.25 -2.04 -9.30
C THR A 13 14.02 -2.40 -8.46
N LEU A 14 14.01 -3.56 -7.79
CA LEU A 14 12.92 -3.95 -6.89
C LEU A 14 12.82 -3.03 -5.67
N GLY A 15 13.94 -2.60 -5.10
CA GLY A 15 13.96 -1.61 -4.02
C GLY A 15 13.30 -0.29 -4.43
N ARG A 16 13.57 0.19 -5.65
CA ARG A 16 12.92 1.41 -6.19
C ARG A 16 11.42 1.23 -6.37
N TRP A 17 10.99 0.10 -6.92
CA TRP A 17 9.56 -0.23 -7.04
C TRP A 17 8.87 -0.33 -5.68
N THR A 18 9.54 -0.90 -4.68
CA THR A 18 9.01 -0.97 -3.30
C THR A 18 8.71 0.42 -2.75
N VAL A 19 9.68 1.32 -2.83
CA VAL A 19 9.51 2.71 -2.37
C VAL A 19 8.41 3.42 -3.15
N GLY A 20 8.40 3.26 -4.48
CA GLY A 20 7.38 3.87 -5.34
C GLY A 20 5.97 3.38 -5.02
N LEU A 21 5.78 2.07 -4.89
CA LEU A 21 4.48 1.47 -4.57
C LEU A 21 3.95 1.93 -3.20
N ILE A 22 4.81 1.95 -2.19
CA ILE A 22 4.43 2.41 -0.85
C ILE A 22 4.17 3.92 -0.83
N ALA A 23 4.86 4.72 -1.64
CA ALA A 23 4.58 6.15 -1.77
C ALA A 23 3.28 6.43 -2.53
N VAL A 24 2.91 5.61 -3.51
CA VAL A 24 1.66 5.73 -4.28
C VAL A 24 0.44 5.38 -3.43
N MET A 25 0.55 4.43 -2.50
CA MET A 25 -0.54 4.03 -1.59
C MET A 25 -1.24 5.21 -0.88
N PRO A 26 -0.55 6.07 -0.09
CA PRO A 26 -1.20 7.19 0.58
C PRO A 26 -1.73 8.24 -0.41
N ILE A 27 -1.08 8.41 -1.56
CA ILE A 27 -1.56 9.32 -2.61
C ILE A 27 -2.93 8.84 -3.12
N LEU A 28 -3.08 7.54 -3.39
CA LEU A 28 -4.35 6.96 -3.82
C LEU A 28 -5.44 7.08 -2.75
N PHE A 29 -5.10 6.90 -1.46
CA PHE A 29 -6.05 7.10 -0.37
C PHE A 29 -6.52 8.55 -0.26
N VAL A 30 -5.59 9.51 -0.38
CA VAL A 30 -5.93 10.94 -0.37
C VAL A 30 -6.84 11.27 -1.55
N ILE A 31 -6.50 10.84 -2.76
CA ILE A 31 -7.32 11.04 -3.97
C ILE A 31 -8.72 10.43 -3.75
N GLY A 32 -8.80 9.17 -3.33
CA GLY A 32 -10.07 8.49 -3.10
C GLY A 32 -10.95 9.19 -2.07
N SER A 33 -10.35 9.57 -0.93
CA SER A 33 -11.05 10.29 0.13
C SER A 33 -11.59 11.65 -0.33
N SER A 34 -10.89 12.33 -1.25
CA SER A 34 -11.32 13.62 -1.80
C SER A 34 -12.63 13.51 -2.60
N PHE A 35 -12.89 12.37 -3.25
CA PHE A 35 -14.13 12.14 -3.99
C PHE A 35 -15.35 12.06 -3.07
N THR A 36 -15.18 11.68 -1.79
CA THR A 36 -16.28 11.65 -0.81
C THR A 36 -16.97 13.00 -0.70
N ARG A 37 -16.18 14.09 -0.64
CA ARG A 37 -16.72 15.45 -0.48
C ARG A 37 -17.05 16.13 -1.80
N SER A 38 -16.43 15.69 -2.89
CA SER A 38 -16.59 16.32 -4.21
C SER A 38 -17.73 15.69 -5.02
N LEU A 39 -17.70 14.37 -5.19
CA LEU A 39 -18.60 13.64 -6.10
C LEU A 39 -19.72 12.89 -5.37
N TYR A 40 -19.53 12.60 -4.08
CA TYR A 40 -20.35 11.64 -3.34
C TYR A 40 -20.90 12.18 -2.01
N GLU A 41 -20.98 13.51 -1.85
CA GLU A 41 -21.39 14.14 -0.58
C GLU A 41 -22.77 13.65 -0.09
N SER A 42 -23.71 13.45 -1.03
CA SER A 42 -25.06 12.95 -0.76
C SER A 42 -25.22 11.44 -0.95
N VAL A 43 -24.14 10.71 -1.26
CA VAL A 43 -24.21 9.25 -1.50
C VAL A 43 -23.73 8.52 -0.24
N PRO A 44 -24.64 7.82 0.48
CA PRO A 44 -24.30 7.12 1.71
C PRO A 44 -23.25 6.03 1.47
N ALA A 45 -22.57 5.63 2.55
CA ALA A 45 -21.67 4.49 2.48
C ALA A 45 -22.43 3.18 2.24
N GLY A 46 -21.93 2.38 1.29
CA GLY A 46 -22.41 1.04 1.05
C GLY A 46 -22.14 0.14 2.26
N ARG A 47 -23.03 -0.83 2.48
CA ARG A 47 -22.83 -1.85 3.53
C ARG A 47 -21.81 -2.93 3.14
N THR A 48 -21.42 -2.97 1.87
CA THR A 48 -20.48 -3.93 1.33
C THR A 48 -19.57 -3.26 0.30
N ILE A 49 -18.40 -3.85 0.06
CA ILE A 49 -17.43 -3.36 -0.95
C ILE A 49 -18.08 -3.27 -2.33
N LEU A 50 -18.90 -4.27 -2.72
CA LEU A 50 -19.59 -4.26 -4.01
C LEU A 50 -20.62 -3.14 -4.11
N ALA A 51 -21.35 -2.84 -3.03
CA ALA A 51 -22.27 -1.71 -2.98
C ALA A 51 -21.52 -0.37 -3.11
N ASP A 52 -20.33 -0.27 -2.53
CA ASP A 52 -19.49 0.92 -2.68
C ASP A 52 -18.85 1.05 -4.05
N ILE A 53 -18.47 -0.06 -4.70
CA ILE A 53 -18.00 -0.03 -6.08
C ILE A 53 -19.09 0.45 -7.03
N SER A 54 -20.34 0.01 -6.84
CA SER A 54 -21.44 0.44 -7.72
C SER A 54 -21.89 1.88 -7.46
N ALA A 55 -22.00 2.29 -6.20
CA ALA A 55 -22.48 3.62 -5.84
C ALA A 55 -21.40 4.71 -5.92
N ARG A 56 -20.14 4.36 -5.58
CA ARG A 56 -19.02 5.29 -5.44
C ARG A 56 -17.74 4.74 -6.09
N PRO A 57 -17.77 4.39 -7.39
CA PRO A 57 -16.70 3.64 -8.07
C PRO A 57 -15.33 4.30 -7.95
N PHE A 58 -15.22 5.62 -8.12
CA PHE A 58 -13.91 6.29 -8.08
C PHE A 58 -13.28 6.25 -6.68
N LEU A 59 -14.09 6.38 -5.63
CA LEU A 59 -13.65 6.24 -4.25
C LEU A 59 -13.24 4.80 -3.96
N ALA A 60 -14.12 3.84 -4.27
CA ALA A 60 -13.88 2.43 -3.96
C ALA A 60 -12.66 1.88 -4.70
N LEU A 61 -12.53 2.17 -6.01
CA LEU A 61 -11.42 1.67 -6.82
C LEU A 61 -10.08 2.32 -6.44
N SER A 62 -10.06 3.60 -6.10
CA SER A 62 -8.82 4.25 -5.63
C SER A 62 -8.37 3.72 -4.27
N MET A 63 -9.32 3.47 -3.34
CA MET A 63 -9.01 2.81 -2.07
C MET A 63 -8.49 1.38 -2.28
N LEU A 64 -9.16 0.57 -3.09
CA LEU A 64 -8.69 -0.78 -3.40
C LEU A 64 -7.31 -0.78 -4.09
N ALA A 65 -7.07 0.16 -5.02
CA ALA A 65 -5.78 0.31 -5.65
C ALA A 65 -4.69 0.72 -4.65
N GLY A 66 -5.00 1.60 -3.68
CA GLY A 66 -4.10 1.94 -2.58
C GLY A 66 -3.73 0.72 -1.74
N MET A 67 -4.72 -0.10 -1.38
CA MET A 67 -4.46 -1.36 -0.65
C MET A 67 -3.60 -2.33 -1.47
N ALA A 68 -3.92 -2.50 -2.76
CA ALA A 68 -3.18 -3.39 -3.66
C ALA A 68 -1.73 -2.94 -3.87
N THR A 69 -1.49 -1.63 -4.00
CA THR A 69 -0.13 -1.07 -4.11
C THR A 69 0.65 -1.23 -2.80
N GLY A 70 0.01 -1.01 -1.65
CA GLY A 70 0.62 -1.25 -0.33
C GLY A 70 1.05 -2.71 -0.13
N PHE A 71 0.15 -3.66 -0.42
CA PHE A 71 0.45 -5.09 -0.36
C PHE A 71 1.53 -5.51 -1.37
N SER A 72 1.43 -5.02 -2.62
CA SER A 72 2.45 -5.29 -3.64
C SER A 72 3.81 -4.71 -3.26
N GLY A 73 3.83 -3.54 -2.60
CA GLY A 73 5.03 -2.93 -2.04
C GLY A 73 5.67 -3.83 -0.98
N PHE A 74 4.88 -4.42 -0.08
CA PHE A 74 5.36 -5.39 0.91
C PHE A 74 6.04 -6.60 0.26
N ILE A 75 5.36 -7.27 -0.67
CA ILE A 75 5.90 -8.46 -1.36
C ILE A 75 7.18 -8.10 -2.14
N THR A 76 7.15 -7.00 -2.88
CA THR A 76 8.31 -6.53 -3.66
C THR A 76 9.50 -6.18 -2.77
N GLY A 77 9.22 -5.54 -1.63
CA GLY A 77 10.22 -5.16 -0.63
C GLY A 77 10.88 -6.36 0.02
N LEU A 78 10.07 -7.36 0.39
CA LEU A 78 10.56 -8.62 0.93
C LEU A 78 11.46 -9.35 -0.08
N LEU A 79 11.05 -9.40 -1.35
CA LEU A 79 11.87 -9.97 -2.42
C LEU A 79 13.19 -9.20 -2.61
N ALA A 80 13.16 -7.86 -2.58
CA ALA A 80 14.36 -7.04 -2.69
C ALA A 80 15.35 -7.36 -1.54
N ILE A 81 14.86 -7.42 -0.30
CA ILE A 81 15.68 -7.70 0.89
C ILE A 81 16.23 -9.13 0.88
N VAL A 82 15.37 -10.14 0.67
CA VAL A 82 15.75 -11.54 0.82
C VAL A 82 16.58 -12.05 -0.36
N LYS A 83 16.10 -11.78 -1.59
CA LYS A 83 16.67 -12.34 -2.83
C LYS A 83 17.78 -11.47 -3.41
N HIS A 84 17.59 -10.15 -3.41
CA HIS A 84 18.57 -9.21 -3.99
C HIS A 84 19.52 -8.60 -2.95
N LYS A 85 19.43 -9.03 -1.69
CA LYS A 85 20.25 -8.55 -0.58
C LYS A 85 20.25 -7.03 -0.44
N GLU A 86 19.11 -6.41 -0.77
CA GLU A 86 18.93 -4.97 -0.63
C GLU A 86 19.13 -4.55 0.83
N ASN A 87 19.90 -3.48 1.02
CA ASN A 87 20.30 -2.98 2.33
C ASN A 87 19.95 -1.50 2.51
N ALA A 88 19.09 -0.96 1.64
CA ALA A 88 18.60 0.40 1.73
C ALA A 88 17.56 0.59 2.84
N LEU A 89 17.77 1.58 3.71
CA LEU A 89 16.87 1.92 4.82
C LEU A 89 15.44 2.21 4.33
N LEU A 90 15.30 2.96 3.23
CA LEU A 90 13.99 3.26 2.64
C LEU A 90 13.20 1.99 2.27
N VAL A 91 13.89 0.95 1.80
CA VAL A 91 13.24 -0.31 1.41
C VAL A 91 12.76 -1.06 2.64
N TYR A 92 13.54 -1.08 3.73
CA TYR A 92 13.07 -1.66 4.99
C TYR A 92 11.86 -0.92 5.55
N VAL A 93 11.91 0.41 5.62
CA VAL A 93 10.78 1.22 6.11
C VAL A 93 9.54 1.00 5.25
N ALA A 94 9.69 1.04 3.93
CA ALA A 94 8.60 0.78 2.99
C ALA A 94 8.02 -0.64 3.16
N THR A 95 8.88 -1.65 3.32
CA THR A 95 8.45 -3.04 3.55
C THR A 95 7.70 -3.17 4.88
N VAL A 96 8.15 -2.50 5.95
CA VAL A 96 7.46 -2.50 7.24
C VAL A 96 6.08 -1.87 7.12
N ILE A 97 5.96 -0.71 6.45
CA ILE A 97 4.67 -0.04 6.22
C ILE A 97 3.70 -0.97 5.47
N GLY A 98 4.14 -1.57 4.37
CA GLY A 98 3.31 -2.53 3.63
C GLY A 98 2.97 -3.77 4.44
N GLY A 99 3.89 -4.24 5.29
CA GLY A 99 3.66 -5.36 6.21
C GLY A 99 2.61 -5.05 7.26
N LEU A 100 2.63 -3.85 7.86
CA LEU A 100 1.61 -3.39 8.80
C LEU A 100 0.24 -3.30 8.14
N LEU A 101 0.16 -2.77 6.92
CA LEU A 101 -1.08 -2.80 6.14
C LEU A 101 -1.56 -4.24 5.91
N THR A 102 -0.65 -5.14 5.54
CA THR A 102 -0.99 -6.55 5.29
C THR A 102 -1.55 -7.21 6.55
N LEU A 103 -0.94 -6.96 7.72
CA LEU A 103 -1.45 -7.44 9.00
C LEU A 103 -2.84 -6.87 9.31
N PHE A 104 -3.05 -5.58 9.04
CA PHE A 104 -4.37 -4.95 9.18
C PHE A 104 -5.42 -5.64 8.30
N LEU A 105 -5.12 -5.88 7.01
CA LEU A 105 -6.03 -6.56 6.09
C LEU A 105 -6.32 -8.01 6.51
N ILE A 106 -5.34 -8.73 7.04
CA ILE A 106 -5.55 -10.06 7.61
C ILE A 106 -6.47 -9.98 8.83
N GLY A 107 -6.27 -9.01 9.71
CA GLY A 107 -7.12 -8.77 10.88
C GLY A 107 -8.57 -8.48 10.49
N GLU A 108 -8.78 -7.62 9.50
CA GLU A 108 -10.08 -7.32 8.92
C GLU A 108 -10.79 -8.58 8.39
N LEU A 109 -10.05 -9.43 7.68
CA LEU A 109 -10.62 -10.65 7.09
C LEU A 109 -10.92 -11.72 8.16
N ALA A 110 -10.08 -11.82 9.20
CA ALA A 110 -10.24 -12.79 10.28
C ALA A 110 -11.33 -12.38 11.28
N PHE A 111 -11.48 -11.08 11.54
CA PHE A 111 -12.42 -10.51 12.49
C PHE A 111 -13.14 -9.31 11.84
N PRO A 112 -14.08 -9.58 10.90
CA PRO A 112 -14.83 -8.52 10.25
C PRO A 112 -15.70 -7.80 11.29
N HIS A 113 -15.55 -6.50 11.38
CA HIS A 113 -16.24 -5.64 12.34
C HIS A 113 -17.24 -4.70 11.67
#